data_AF-A0A7C5HN06-F1
#
_entry.id   AF-A0A7C5HN06-F1
#
_cell.length_a   1.000
_cell.length_b   1.000
_cell.length_c   1.000
_cell.angle_alpha   90.00
_cell.angle_beta   90.00
_cell.angle_gamma   90.00
#
_symmetry.space_group_name_H-M   'P 1'
#
loop_
_entity.id
_entity.type
_entity.pdbx_description
1 polymer ?
#
loop_
_entity_poly.entity_id
_entity_poly.type
_entity_poly.pdbx_seq_one_letter_code
_entity_poly.pdbx_strand_id
1 'polypeptide(L)'
;MILYGVLMKKLKKSAQKDLILKPAIFELNDNFHKVYNEDSNELIKKIEGDILYLDPPYNARQYGANYHLLNTVAKYDSFIPKGKTGLRNYKRSKYCSKSTVTYEFDDLIKNAKFKYIFLSYNNEGLMTESEVRKIMSKYGFYDIIKKEYQRFKADKTENRDHKADSTVEYLHILKKT
;
A
#
# COMPACT_ATOMS: atom_id res chain seq x y z
N MET A 1 -8.04 -10.70 6.96
CA MET A 1 -6.61 -10.33 6.91
C MET A 1 -5.77 -11.56 7.25
N ILE A 2 -4.96 -12.05 6.31
CA ILE A 2 -4.06 -13.20 6.55
C ILE A 2 -2.74 -12.66 7.09
N LEU A 3 -2.35 -13.07 8.29
CA LEU A 3 -1.09 -12.69 8.93
C LEU A 3 -0.09 -13.84 8.76
N TYR A 4 1.01 -13.63 8.03
CA TYR A 4 2.02 -14.66 7.73
C TYR A 4 3.06 -14.84 8.83
N GLY A 5 2.64 -14.83 10.10
CA GLY A 5 3.56 -14.88 11.24
C GLY A 5 3.00 -15.67 12.41
N VAL A 6 3.17 -16.99 12.41
CA VAL A 6 3.23 -17.84 13.62
C VAL A 6 4.03 -19.11 13.28
N LEU A 7 5.07 -19.41 14.08
CA LEU A 7 5.65 -20.75 14.16
C LEU A 7 4.62 -21.67 14.85
N MET A 8 3.83 -22.41 14.08
CA MET A 8 2.91 -23.40 14.65
C MET A 8 3.62 -24.74 14.85
N LYS A 9 3.70 -25.23 16.09
CA LYS A 9 4.22 -26.58 16.42
C LYS A 9 3.41 -27.72 15.78
N LYS A 10 2.16 -27.46 15.39
CA LYS A 10 1.28 -28.39 14.67
C LYS A 10 0.57 -27.63 13.54
N LEU A 11 0.71 -28.13 12.30
CA LEU A 11 0.00 -27.56 11.15
C LEU A 11 -1.51 -27.84 11.26
N LYS A 12 -2.34 -26.82 11.02
CA LYS A 12 -3.80 -26.99 10.89
C LYS A 12 -4.09 -27.90 9.70
N LYS A 13 -5.15 -28.72 9.77
CA LYS A 13 -5.58 -29.61 8.66
C LYS A 13 -5.74 -28.87 7.32
N SER A 14 -6.23 -27.62 7.35
CA SER A 14 -6.37 -26.80 6.15
C SER A 14 -5.03 -26.43 5.48
N ALA A 15 -3.95 -26.31 6.26
CA ALA A 15 -2.61 -26.00 5.76
C ALA A 15 -1.85 -27.24 5.27
N GLN A 16 -2.41 -28.45 5.47
CA GLN A 16 -1.86 -29.71 4.95
C GLN A 16 -2.43 -30.08 3.57
N LYS A 17 -3.39 -29.30 3.06
CA LYS A 17 -3.90 -29.48 1.70
C LYS A 17 -2.84 -29.06 0.70
N ASP A 18 -2.81 -29.74 -0.45
CA ASP A 18 -1.92 -29.39 -1.55
C ASP A 18 -2.15 -27.95 -2.01
N LEU A 19 -1.04 -27.21 -2.18
CA LEU A 19 -1.06 -25.88 -2.76
C LEU A 19 -1.07 -26.00 -4.29
N ILE A 20 -2.23 -25.78 -4.90
CA ILE A 20 -2.39 -25.79 -6.36
C ILE A 20 -2.29 -24.35 -6.88
N LEU A 21 -1.19 -24.03 -7.57
CA LEU A 21 -1.03 -22.76 -8.26
C LEU A 21 -1.65 -22.87 -9.66
N LYS A 22 -2.63 -22.01 -9.95
CA LYS A 22 -3.23 -21.89 -11.28
C LYS A 22 -2.79 -20.56 -11.90
N PRO A 23 -2.52 -20.51 -13.22
CA PRO A 23 -2.25 -19.25 -13.89
C PRO A 23 -3.49 -18.35 -13.80
N ALA A 24 -3.26 -17.04 -13.70
CA ALA A 24 -4.32 -16.06 -13.89
C ALA A 24 -4.66 -15.99 -15.39
N ILE A 25 -5.96 -15.94 -15.70
CA ILE A 25 -6.46 -15.77 -17.07
C ILE A 25 -6.66 -14.28 -17.28
N PHE A 26 -6.04 -13.73 -18.32
CA PHE A 26 -6.11 -12.31 -18.65
C PHE A 26 -6.75 -12.12 -20.02
N GLU A 27 -7.49 -11.03 -20.18
CA GLU A 27 -7.91 -10.56 -21.49
C GLU A 27 -6.71 -9.92 -22.21
N LEU A 28 -6.40 -10.46 -23.39
CA LEU A 28 -5.33 -9.92 -24.22
C LEU A 28 -5.85 -8.69 -24.97
N ASN A 29 -5.01 -7.67 -25.06
CA ASN A 29 -5.25 -6.49 -25.89
C ASN A 29 -3.93 -6.07 -26.54
N ASP A 30 -4.05 -5.25 -27.59
CA ASP A 30 -2.91 -4.77 -28.37
C ASP A 30 -2.23 -3.53 -27.74
N ASN A 31 -2.58 -3.17 -26.50
CA ASN A 31 -1.94 -2.05 -25.83
C ASN A 31 -0.56 -2.43 -25.30
N PHE A 32 0.35 -1.47 -25.34
CA PHE A 32 1.68 -1.62 -24.75
C PHE A 32 1.63 -1.30 -23.26
N HIS A 33 2.05 -2.27 -22.44
CA HIS A 33 2.12 -2.13 -20.99
C HIS A 33 3.58 -2.16 -20.54
N LYS A 34 3.95 -1.26 -19.61
CA LYS A 34 5.27 -1.25 -18.98
C LYS A 34 5.12 -1.49 -17.48
N VAL A 35 5.92 -2.41 -16.95
CA VAL A 35 5.91 -2.77 -15.53
C VAL A 35 7.30 -2.58 -14.95
N TYR A 36 7.37 -1.98 -13.76
CA TYR A 36 8.63 -1.63 -13.10
C TYR A 36 8.66 -2.18 -11.68
N ASN A 37 9.83 -2.68 -11.27
CA ASN A 37 10.12 -3.03 -9.87
C ASN A 37 11.20 -2.07 -9.36
N GLU A 38 10.80 -0.84 -9.02
CA GLU A 38 11.69 0.22 -8.56
C GLU A 38 11.01 1.02 -7.42
N ASP A 39 11.81 1.79 -6.70
CA ASP A 39 11.31 2.80 -5.76
C ASP A 39 10.43 3.83 -6.51
N SER A 40 9.21 4.07 -6.03
CA SER A 40 8.25 4.94 -6.69
C SER A 40 8.77 6.38 -6.85
N ASN A 41 9.54 6.87 -5.88
CA ASN A 41 10.11 8.22 -5.92
C ASN A 41 11.26 8.35 -6.93
N GLU A 42 11.91 7.24 -7.31
CA GLU A 42 12.89 7.24 -8.39
C GLU A 42 12.23 7.00 -9.75
N LEU A 43 11.24 6.12 -9.81
CA LEU A 43 10.49 5.84 -11.05
C LEU A 43 9.77 7.08 -11.56
N ILE A 44 9.13 7.85 -10.67
CA ILE A 44 8.31 9.00 -11.03
C ILE A 44 9.09 10.09 -11.79
N LYS A 45 10.42 10.13 -11.62
CA LYS A 45 11.33 11.06 -12.33
C LYS A 45 11.56 10.66 -13.78
N LYS A 46 11.25 9.41 -14.15
CA LYS A 46 11.56 8.78 -15.45
C LYS A 46 10.32 8.55 -16.31
N ILE A 47 9.13 8.71 -15.76
CA ILE A 47 7.84 8.45 -16.43
C ILE A 47 6.98 9.70 -16.46
N GLU A 48 6.07 9.74 -17.43
CA GLU A 48 5.12 10.83 -17.65
C GLU A 48 3.83 10.27 -18.26
N GLY A 49 2.77 11.07 -18.24
CA GLY A 49 1.48 10.70 -18.84
C GLY A 49 0.36 11.64 -18.44
N ASP A 50 -0.87 11.31 -18.80
CA ASP A 50 -2.02 12.17 -18.50
C ASP A 50 -2.53 11.98 -17.07
N ILE A 51 -2.57 10.73 -16.60
CA ILE A 51 -3.19 10.34 -15.34
C ILE A 51 -2.23 9.49 -14.53
N LEU A 52 -2.02 9.89 -13.27
CA LEU A 52 -1.33 9.11 -12.25
C LEU A 52 -2.33 8.71 -11.16
N TYR A 53 -2.45 7.41 -10.90
CA TYR A 53 -3.23 6.89 -9.77
C TYR A 53 -2.29 6.33 -8.71
N LEU A 54 -2.49 6.75 -7.45
CA LEU A 54 -1.67 6.40 -6.31
C LEU A 54 -2.52 5.72 -5.24
N ASP A 55 -2.06 4.55 -4.79
CA ASP A 55 -2.60 3.82 -3.63
C ASP A 55 -1.44 3.37 -2.71
N PRO A 56 -0.79 4.32 -2.00
CA PRO A 56 0.35 4.02 -1.17
C PRO A 56 -0.05 3.33 0.16
N PRO A 57 0.90 2.69 0.86
CA PRO A 57 0.65 2.17 2.19
C PRO A 57 0.06 3.20 3.15
N TYR A 58 -1.14 2.92 3.68
CA TYR A 58 -1.82 3.82 4.62
C TYR A 58 -1.48 3.56 6.09
N ASN A 59 -0.75 2.48 6.42
CA ASN A 59 -0.41 2.14 7.80
C ASN A 59 1.09 1.83 7.97
N ALA A 60 1.56 1.81 9.22
CA ALA A 60 2.96 1.58 9.55
C ALA A 60 3.44 0.13 9.35
N ARG A 61 2.54 -0.79 8.95
CA ARG A 61 2.93 -2.19 8.76
C ARG A 61 3.75 -2.33 7.49
N GLN A 62 4.92 -2.93 7.64
CA GLN A 62 5.85 -3.11 6.55
C GLN A 62 5.44 -4.31 5.70
N TYR A 63 5.05 -4.07 4.45
CA TYR A 63 4.66 -5.11 3.50
C TYR A 63 5.75 -6.17 3.32
N GLY A 64 7.03 -5.76 3.32
CA GLY A 64 8.16 -6.69 3.23
C GLY A 64 8.19 -7.75 4.34
N ALA A 65 7.79 -7.37 5.57
CA ALA A 65 7.65 -8.31 6.68
C ALA A 65 6.32 -9.07 6.61
N ASN A 66 5.21 -8.38 6.35
CA ASN A 66 3.88 -8.99 6.36
C ASN A 66 3.72 -10.07 5.29
N TYR A 67 4.32 -9.88 4.11
CA TYR A 67 4.23 -10.78 2.97
C TYR A 67 5.53 -11.55 2.73
N HIS A 68 6.39 -11.69 3.75
CA HIS A 68 7.73 -12.27 3.59
C HIS A 68 7.72 -13.69 2.99
N LEU A 69 6.71 -14.51 3.33
CA LEU A 69 6.54 -15.85 2.75
C LEU A 69 6.21 -15.78 1.26
N LEU A 70 5.23 -14.95 0.86
CA LEU A 70 4.89 -14.77 -0.56
C LEU A 70 6.08 -14.21 -1.35
N ASN A 71 6.79 -13.24 -0.77
CA ASN A 71 8.00 -12.67 -1.38
C ASN A 71 9.10 -13.73 -1.55
N THR A 72 9.23 -14.66 -0.60
CA THR A 72 10.20 -15.76 -0.69
C THR A 72 9.80 -16.74 -1.79
N VAL A 73 8.52 -17.13 -1.86
CA VAL A 73 8.02 -18.01 -2.94
C VAL A 73 8.23 -17.35 -4.31
N ALA A 74 7.92 -16.06 -4.44
CA ALA A 74 8.07 -15.32 -5.70
C ALA A 74 9.54 -15.15 -6.12
N LYS A 75 10.47 -14.95 -5.17
CA LYS A 75 11.91 -14.86 -5.46
C LYS A 75 12.55 -16.23 -5.73
N TYR A 76 11.96 -17.29 -5.18
CA TYR A 76 12.40 -18.67 -5.34
C TYR A 76 13.89 -18.88 -5.02
N ASP A 77 14.39 -18.19 -3.99
CA ASP A 77 15.78 -18.21 -3.54
C ASP A 77 15.91 -18.71 -2.10
N SER A 78 17.11 -19.17 -1.74
CA SER A 78 17.44 -19.55 -0.37
C SER A 78 17.80 -18.32 0.48
N PHE A 79 17.42 -18.33 1.76
CA PHE A 79 17.86 -17.34 2.74
C PHE A 79 17.91 -17.94 4.14
N ILE A 80 18.65 -17.29 5.03
CA ILE A 80 18.74 -17.67 6.44
C ILE A 80 17.64 -16.90 7.21
N PRO A 81 16.63 -17.59 7.77
CA PRO A 81 15.57 -16.94 8.54
C PRO A 81 16.11 -16.29 9.83
N LYS A 82 15.60 -15.10 10.19
CA LYS A 82 15.98 -14.41 11.42
C LYS A 82 14.81 -14.29 12.40
N GLY A 83 15.10 -14.46 13.69
CA GLY A 83 14.16 -14.29 14.79
C GLY A 83 13.08 -15.38 14.85
N LYS A 84 12.15 -15.25 15.81
CA LYS A 84 11.08 -16.24 16.06
C LYS A 84 10.09 -16.38 14.89
N THR A 85 9.98 -15.35 14.06
CA THR A 85 9.07 -15.28 12.90
C THR A 85 9.73 -15.74 11.60
N GLY A 86 11.03 -16.03 11.60
CA GLY A 86 11.76 -16.54 10.43
C GLY A 86 11.80 -15.54 9.27
N LEU A 87 11.86 -14.24 9.56
CA LEU A 87 11.82 -13.22 8.52
C LEU A 87 13.11 -13.21 7.68
N ARG A 88 12.93 -13.05 6.38
CA ARG A 88 13.97 -12.65 5.42
C ARG A 88 14.36 -11.19 5.65
N ASN A 89 15.59 -10.81 5.27
CA ASN A 89 15.94 -9.40 5.18
C ASN A 89 15.08 -8.66 4.14
N TYR A 90 14.45 -7.55 4.51
CA TYR A 90 13.54 -6.81 3.65
C TYR A 90 13.80 -5.29 3.72
N LYS A 91 13.54 -4.59 2.61
CA LYS A 91 13.60 -3.12 2.57
C LYS A 91 12.35 -2.56 3.25
N ARG A 92 12.56 -1.66 4.22
CA ARG A 92 11.45 -0.90 4.82
C ARG A 92 11.01 0.19 3.86
N SER A 93 9.71 0.35 3.69
CA SER A 93 9.15 1.46 2.94
C SER A 93 9.10 2.70 3.83
N LYS A 94 9.55 3.82 3.28
CA LYS A 94 9.43 5.14 3.91
C LYS A 94 7.97 5.65 3.94
N TYR A 95 7.12 5.14 3.05
CA TYR A 95 5.67 5.37 3.10
C TYR A 95 5.01 4.69 4.30
N CYS A 96 5.60 3.61 4.84
CA CYS A 96 5.12 2.95 6.05
C CYS A 96 5.66 3.59 7.34
N SER A 97 6.05 4.86 7.32
CA SER A 97 6.63 5.57 8.46
C SER A 97 6.08 6.99 8.59
N LYS A 98 5.44 7.29 9.73
CA LYS A 98 4.79 8.58 9.97
C LYS A 98 5.75 9.77 9.89
N SER A 99 7.01 9.59 10.26
CA SER A 99 8.01 10.66 10.23
C SER A 99 8.52 11.00 8.82
N THR A 100 8.34 10.11 7.85
CA THR A 100 8.91 10.26 6.49
C THR A 100 7.84 10.35 5.41
N VAL A 101 6.65 9.79 5.63
CA VAL A 101 5.60 9.66 4.59
C VAL A 101 5.23 10.98 3.95
N THR A 102 5.10 12.06 4.74
CA THR A 102 4.72 13.39 4.26
C THR A 102 5.79 13.99 3.34
N TYR A 103 7.07 13.78 3.65
CA TYR A 103 8.18 14.23 2.81
C TYR A 103 8.27 13.44 1.51
N GLU A 104 8.19 12.11 1.59
CA GLU A 104 8.28 11.25 0.40
C GLU A 104 7.10 11.48 -0.55
N PHE A 105 5.91 11.70 0.00
CA PHE A 105 4.74 12.05 -0.80
C PHE A 105 4.88 13.43 -1.48
N ASP A 106 5.38 14.44 -0.76
CA ASP A 106 5.65 15.77 -1.34
C ASP A 106 6.67 15.69 -2.48
N ASP A 107 7.76 14.94 -2.30
CA ASP A 107 8.77 14.70 -3.33
C ASP A 107 8.20 13.96 -4.55
N LEU A 108 7.35 12.96 -4.34
CA LEU A 108 6.71 12.22 -5.42
C LEU A 108 5.78 13.13 -6.25
N ILE A 109 4.92 13.90 -5.59
CA ILE A 109 4.00 14.81 -6.28
C ILE A 109 4.76 15.92 -6.99
N LYS A 110 5.83 16.45 -6.39
CA LYS A 110 6.69 17.47 -7.01
C LYS A 110 7.25 16.99 -8.34
N ASN A 111 7.81 15.79 -8.38
CA ASN A 111 8.51 15.26 -9.56
C ASN A 111 7.57 14.62 -10.60
N ALA A 112 6.30 14.34 -10.25
CA ALA A 112 5.34 13.73 -11.15
C ALA A 112 5.03 14.59 -12.39
N LYS A 113 5.36 14.08 -13.59
CA LYS A 113 5.01 14.72 -14.86
C LYS A 113 3.65 14.23 -15.38
N PHE A 114 2.61 14.50 -14.60
CA PHE A 114 1.24 14.07 -14.90
C PHE A 114 0.26 15.22 -14.73
N LYS A 115 -0.70 15.33 -15.66
CA LYS A 115 -1.72 16.39 -15.65
C LYS A 115 -2.73 16.20 -14.52
N TYR A 116 -3.16 14.96 -14.30
CA TYR A 116 -4.07 14.59 -13.23
C TYR A 116 -3.43 13.57 -12.32
N ILE A 117 -3.47 13.81 -11.02
CA ILE A 117 -2.99 12.88 -10.00
C ILE A 117 -4.14 12.57 -9.05
N PHE A 118 -4.44 11.29 -8.91
CA PHE A 118 -5.45 10.76 -8.01
C PHE A 118 -4.75 9.98 -6.89
N LEU A 119 -5.10 10.28 -5.64
CA LEU A 119 -4.65 9.51 -4.49
C LEU A 119 -5.85 8.92 -3.77
N SER A 120 -5.87 7.59 -3.68
CA SER A 120 -6.76 6.84 -2.81
C SER A 120 -6.14 6.78 -1.41
N TYR A 121 -6.82 7.31 -0.40
CA TYR A 121 -6.34 7.31 0.97
C TYR A 121 -7.48 7.45 1.97
N ASN A 122 -7.41 6.79 3.13
CA ASN A 122 -8.46 6.87 4.14
C ASN A 122 -8.09 7.75 5.34
N ASN A 123 -9.08 8.04 6.16
CA ASN A 123 -8.93 8.84 7.38
C ASN A 123 -8.10 8.18 8.49
N GLU A 124 -7.82 6.88 8.40
CA GLU A 124 -6.93 6.15 9.33
C GLU A 124 -5.47 6.11 8.84
N GLY A 125 -5.17 6.80 7.74
CA GLY A 125 -3.87 6.84 7.11
C GLY A 125 -2.78 7.51 7.96
N LEU A 126 -1.51 7.26 7.61
CA LEU A 126 -0.35 7.93 8.23
C LEU A 126 -0.27 9.44 7.95
N MET A 127 -0.91 9.90 6.87
CA MET A 127 -1.09 11.31 6.53
C MET A 127 -2.55 11.68 6.75
N THR A 128 -2.77 12.85 7.33
CA THR A 128 -4.12 13.40 7.49
C THR A 128 -4.61 14.00 6.18
N GLU A 129 -5.94 14.15 6.03
CA GLU A 129 -6.54 14.82 4.86
C GLU A 129 -5.94 16.23 4.65
N SER A 130 -5.69 16.96 5.76
CA SER A 130 -5.13 18.31 5.73
C SER A 130 -3.67 18.32 5.25
N GLU A 131 -2.86 17.33 5.64
CA GLU A 131 -1.49 17.17 5.13
C GLU A 131 -1.47 16.88 3.63
N VAL A 132 -2.32 15.97 3.16
CA VAL A 132 -2.44 15.64 1.73
C VAL A 132 -2.89 16.87 0.93
N ARG A 133 -3.95 17.55 1.38
CA ARG A 133 -4.43 18.80 0.79
C ARG A 133 -3.31 19.83 0.70
N LYS A 134 -2.61 20.06 1.82
CA LYS A 134 -1.50 21.02 1.88
C LYS A 134 -0.40 20.70 0.87
N ILE A 135 -0.06 19.43 0.66
CA ILE A 135 0.96 19.02 -0.30
C ILE A 135 0.47 19.21 -1.73
N MET A 136 -0.67 18.63 -2.09
CA MET A 136 -1.17 18.66 -3.47
C MET A 136 -1.46 20.09 -3.94
N SER A 137 -2.02 20.94 -3.06
CA SER A 137 -2.31 22.35 -3.37
C SER A 137 -1.07 23.19 -3.71
N LYS A 138 0.15 22.75 -3.37
CA LYS A 138 1.38 23.44 -3.80
C LYS A 138 1.63 23.36 -5.31
N TYR A 139 1.07 22.33 -5.97
CA TYR A 139 1.44 21.95 -7.33
C TYR A 139 0.28 22.11 -8.33
N GLY A 140 -0.85 22.68 -7.91
CA GLY A 140 -1.98 22.94 -8.80
C GLY A 140 -3.32 22.99 -8.08
N PHE A 141 -4.39 22.81 -8.85
CA PHE A 141 -5.75 22.82 -8.33
C PHE A 141 -6.06 21.49 -7.63
N TYR A 142 -6.52 21.59 -6.38
CA TYR A 142 -6.84 20.44 -5.54
C TYR A 142 -8.35 20.32 -5.32
N ASP A 143 -8.84 19.08 -5.38
CA ASP A 143 -10.20 18.70 -5.00
C ASP A 143 -10.22 17.35 -4.25
N ILE A 144 -11.34 17.01 -3.63
CA ILE A 144 -11.50 15.76 -2.89
C ILE A 144 -12.93 15.23 -2.99
N ILE A 145 -13.04 13.93 -3.29
CA ILE A 145 -14.30 13.18 -3.19
C ILE A 145 -14.22 12.30 -1.95
N LYS A 146 -15.29 12.31 -1.14
CA LYS A 146 -15.40 11.51 0.09
C LYS A 146 -16.46 10.43 -0.09
N LYS A 147 -16.17 9.22 0.35
CA LYS A 147 -17.15 8.14 0.43
C LYS A 147 -17.09 7.48 1.80
N GLU A 148 -18.22 7.48 2.49
CA GLU A 148 -18.34 6.89 3.82
C GLU A 148 -18.58 5.38 3.71
N TYR A 149 -17.85 4.60 4.50
CA TYR A 149 -18.05 3.16 4.65
C TYR A 149 -18.24 2.79 6.12
N GLN A 150 -19.12 1.83 6.37
CA GLN A 150 -19.27 1.21 7.69
C GLN A 150 -18.01 0.39 8.02
N ARG A 151 -17.41 0.63 9.19
CA ARG A 151 -16.16 -0.02 9.60
C ARG A 151 -16.33 -1.54 9.72
N PHE A 152 -15.47 -2.31 9.07
CA PHE A 152 -15.43 -3.77 9.22
C PHE A 152 -14.99 -4.15 10.65
N LYS A 153 -15.91 -4.67 11.47
CA LYS A 153 -15.63 -5.17 12.83
C LYS A 153 -15.18 -6.63 12.77
N ALA A 154 -13.92 -6.89 13.11
CA ALA A 154 -13.36 -8.26 13.13
C ALA A 154 -13.47 -8.96 14.51
N ASP A 155 -13.73 -8.22 15.60
CA ASP A 155 -13.74 -8.75 16.98
C ASP A 155 -15.05 -8.43 17.72
N LYS A 156 -15.49 -9.34 18.59
CA LYS A 156 -16.60 -9.12 19.53
C LYS A 156 -16.23 -8.02 20.52
N THR A 157 -17.17 -7.11 20.70
CA THR A 157 -17.17 -5.87 21.49
C THR A 157 -17.08 -6.10 23.00
N GLU A 158 -15.96 -6.63 23.49
CA GLU A 158 -15.63 -6.55 24.92
C GLU A 158 -14.16 -6.12 25.05
N ASN A 159 -13.93 -4.90 25.56
CA ASN A 159 -12.65 -4.33 26.01
C ASN A 159 -11.81 -3.42 25.10
N ARG A 160 -12.37 -2.63 24.17
CA ARG A 160 -11.66 -1.43 23.66
C ARG A 160 -12.61 -0.25 23.43
N ASP A 161 -12.32 0.88 24.07
CA ASP A 161 -12.94 2.17 23.77
C ASP A 161 -12.74 2.51 22.28
N HIS A 162 -13.82 2.43 21.52
CA HIS A 162 -13.82 2.72 20.10
C HIS A 162 -13.93 4.24 19.89
N LYS A 163 -12.88 4.87 19.35
CA LYS A 163 -12.82 6.32 19.12
C LYS A 163 -13.48 6.83 17.83
N ALA A 164 -14.01 5.96 16.96
CA ALA A 164 -14.76 6.38 15.75
C ALA A 164 -15.56 5.21 15.12
N ASP A 165 -16.80 5.50 14.70
CA ASP A 165 -17.79 4.54 14.15
C ASP A 165 -17.74 4.38 12.62
N SER A 166 -16.98 5.19 11.90
CA SER A 166 -16.90 5.16 10.43
C SER A 166 -15.46 5.29 9.91
N THR A 167 -15.19 4.59 8.80
CA THR A 167 -13.98 4.80 7.98
C THR A 167 -14.41 5.60 6.76
N VAL A 168 -13.72 6.70 6.50
CA VAL A 168 -13.98 7.54 5.32
C VAL A 168 -12.86 7.31 4.33
N GLU A 169 -13.23 6.87 3.14
CA GLU A 169 -12.32 6.74 2.01
C GLU A 169 -12.33 8.07 1.24
N TYR A 170 -11.13 8.56 0.94
CA TYR A 170 -10.92 9.78 0.18
C TYR A 170 -10.30 9.45 -1.18
N LEU A 171 -10.85 10.08 -2.22
CA LEU A 171 -10.19 10.23 -3.49
C LEU A 171 -9.74 11.69 -3.60
N HIS A 172 -8.46 11.92 -3.32
CA HIS A 172 -7.84 13.23 -3.50
C HIS A 172 -7.48 13.42 -4.97
N ILE A 173 -7.75 14.62 -5.48
CA ILE A 173 -7.60 14.95 -6.90
C ILE A 173 -6.69 16.18 -7.00
N LEU A 174 -5.66 16.07 -7.83
CA LEU A 174 -4.79 17.18 -8.19
C LEU A 174 -4.78 17.34 -9.70
N LYS A 175 -5.17 18.53 -10.19
CA LYS A 175 -4.90 18.98 -11.55
C LYS A 175 -3.64 19.84 -11.51
N LYS A 176 -2.52 19.27 -11.99
CA LYS A 176 -1.19 19.88 -11.92
C LYS A 176 -1.07 21.04 -12.92
N THR A 177 -0.44 22.14 -12.50
CA THR A 177 -0.15 23.33 -13.33
C THR A 177 1.27 23.32 -13.85
#